data_AF-A0A966C9T4-F1
#
_entry.id   AF-A0A966C9T4-F1
#
_cell.length_a   1.000
_cell.length_b   1.000
_cell.length_c   1.000
_cell.angle_alpha   90.00
_cell.angle_beta   90.00
_cell.angle_gamma   90.00
#
_symmetry.space_group_name_H-M   'P 1'
#
loop_
_entity.id
_entity.type
_entity.pdbx_description
1 polymer ?
#
loop_
_entity_poly.entity_id
_entity_poly.type
_entity_poly.pdbx_seq_one_letter_code
_entity_poly.pdbx_strand_id
1 'polypeptide(L)'
;MSTNYNKGFRSVYKLTAHVVLVTKYRKKAISEKVLLRLKEIFTDTLIKWECNLVEFNGESDHVHLLIDYKPDISLSKLIANLKTVSSRLIRRDFPELASKYFYSKPYFWTGAYFVASC
;
A
#
# COMPACT_ATOMS: atom_id res chain seq x y z
N MET A 1 -22.78 -19.30 -9.93
CA MET A 1 -22.06 -18.38 -9.01
C MET A 1 -22.64 -17.00 -9.22
N SER A 2 -23.30 -16.43 -8.21
CA SER A 2 -23.76 -15.04 -8.26
C SER A 2 -22.54 -14.13 -8.14
N THR A 3 -22.13 -13.52 -9.25
CA THR A 3 -21.01 -12.59 -9.27
C THR A 3 -21.45 -11.29 -8.59
N ASN A 4 -21.06 -11.10 -7.33
CA ASN A 4 -21.32 -9.85 -6.60
C ASN A 4 -20.46 -8.73 -7.22
N TYR A 5 -21.12 -7.80 -7.91
CA TYR A 5 -20.56 -6.57 -8.48
C TYR A 5 -20.90 -5.37 -7.59
N ASN A 6 -19.95 -4.44 -7.47
CA ASN A 6 -20.15 -3.14 -6.85
C ASN A 6 -20.99 -2.24 -7.78
N LYS A 7 -21.79 -1.34 -7.18
CA LYS A 7 -22.64 -0.39 -7.91
C LYS A 7 -22.30 1.03 -7.50
N GLY A 8 -22.05 1.88 -8.48
CA GLY A 8 -22.00 3.34 -8.35
C GLY A 8 -23.21 3.99 -9.02
N PHE A 9 -23.27 5.31 -9.03
CA PHE A 9 -24.38 6.06 -9.61
C PHE A 9 -24.55 5.82 -11.13
N ARG A 10 -23.44 5.63 -11.86
CA ARG A 10 -23.41 5.41 -13.32
C ARG A 10 -22.52 4.22 -13.72
N SER A 11 -22.22 3.33 -12.78
CA SER A 11 -21.27 2.24 -13.02
C SER A 11 -21.64 0.97 -12.26
N VAL A 12 -21.36 -0.17 -12.86
CA VAL A 12 -21.34 -1.48 -12.21
C VAL A 12 -19.94 -2.04 -12.47
N TYR A 13 -19.23 -2.43 -11.42
CA TYR A 13 -17.82 -2.75 -11.52
C TYR A 13 -17.38 -3.80 -10.50
N LYS A 14 -16.25 -4.44 -10.81
CA LYS A 14 -15.48 -5.26 -9.89
C LYS A 14 -14.04 -5.12 -10.31
N LEU A 15 -13.32 -4.21 -9.65
CA LEU A 15 -11.98 -3.83 -10.05
C LEU A 15 -11.03 -4.11 -8.90
N THR A 16 -10.21 -5.13 -9.11
CA THR A 16 -9.19 -5.55 -8.17
C THR A 16 -7.82 -5.37 -8.78
N ALA A 17 -6.90 -4.77 -8.02
CA ALA A 17 -5.52 -4.58 -8.42
C ALA A 17 -4.57 -5.22 -7.40
N HIS A 18 -3.65 -6.04 -7.89
CA HIS A 18 -2.50 -6.53 -7.13
C HIS A 18 -1.36 -5.52 -7.25
N VAL A 19 -0.96 -4.95 -6.12
CA VAL A 19 0.10 -3.93 -6.03
C VAL A 19 1.26 -4.49 -5.22
N VAL A 20 2.48 -4.31 -5.72
CA VAL A 20 3.70 -4.64 -4.97
C VAL A 20 4.54 -3.39 -4.76
N LEU A 21 4.88 -3.15 -3.49
CA LEU A 21 5.73 -2.05 -3.06
C LEU A 21 7.02 -2.61 -2.46
N VAL A 22 8.17 -2.12 -2.93
CA VAL A 22 9.49 -2.60 -2.53
C VAL A 22 10.25 -1.50 -1.79
N THR A 23 10.91 -1.85 -0.70
CA THR A 23 11.71 -0.91 0.08
C THR A 23 12.86 -0.33 -0.77
N LYS A 24 13.30 0.87 -0.43
CA LYS A 24 14.42 1.51 -1.13
C LYS A 24 15.69 0.65 -0.95
N TYR A 25 16.33 0.31 -2.07
CA TYR A 25 17.51 -0.56 -2.15
C TYR A 25 17.26 -2.00 -1.64
N ARG A 26 16.01 -2.48 -1.62
CA ARG A 26 15.63 -3.80 -1.06
C ARG A 26 16.18 -4.03 0.35
N LYS A 27 16.22 -2.96 1.15
CA LYS A 27 16.59 -3.04 2.56
C LYS A 27 15.57 -3.91 3.29
N LYS A 28 16.06 -4.87 4.09
CA LYS A 28 15.24 -5.72 4.97
C LYS A 28 14.70 -4.92 6.17
N ALA A 29 13.88 -3.90 5.88
CA ALA A 29 13.38 -2.91 6.82
C ALA A 29 11.97 -3.21 7.34
N ILE A 30 11.34 -4.28 6.84
CA ILE A 30 10.00 -4.71 7.24
C ILE A 30 10.16 -5.88 8.22
N SER A 31 10.13 -5.57 9.52
CA SER A 31 9.95 -6.59 10.56
C SER A 31 8.47 -6.92 10.72
N GLU A 32 8.13 -7.96 11.49
CA GLU A 32 6.73 -8.31 11.78
C GLU A 32 5.94 -7.12 12.38
N LYS A 33 6.54 -6.36 13.30
CA LYS A 33 5.93 -5.17 13.89
C LYS A 33 5.68 -4.07 12.83
N VAL A 34 6.64 -3.87 11.92
CA VAL A 34 6.50 -2.89 10.83
C VAL A 34 5.45 -3.36 9.83
N LEU A 35 5.37 -4.66 9.53
CA LEU A 35 4.38 -5.23 8.62
C LEU A 35 2.96 -5.08 9.15
N LEU A 36 2.73 -5.37 10.43
CA LEU A 36 1.45 -5.14 11.11
C LEU A 36 1.06 -3.66 11.05
N ARG A 37 2.01 -2.76 11.36
CA ARG A 37 1.75 -1.32 11.30
C ARG A 37 1.47 -0.82 9.88
N LEU A 38 2.16 -1.36 8.87
CA LEU A 38 1.89 -1.06 7.47
C LEU A 38 0.47 -1.48 7.08
N LYS A 39 0.01 -2.65 7.50
CA LYS A 39 -1.37 -3.12 7.26
C LYS A 39 -2.41 -2.14 7.78
N GLU A 40 -2.23 -1.64 9.00
CA GLU A 40 -3.12 -0.64 9.60
C GLU A 40 -3.13 0.65 8.77
N ILE A 41 -1.93 1.18 8.47
CA ILE A 41 -1.80 2.43 7.70
C ILE A 41 -2.44 2.30 6.31
N PHE A 42 -2.23 1.18 5.61
CA PHE A 42 -2.81 0.96 4.29
C PHE A 42 -4.32 0.82 4.37
N THR A 43 -4.84 0.09 5.36
CA THR A 43 -6.29 -0.02 5.60
C THR A 43 -6.91 1.36 5.82
N ASP A 44 -6.36 2.15 6.74
CA ASP A 44 -6.85 3.50 7.06
C ASP A 44 -6.78 4.45 5.86
N THR A 45 -5.72 4.32 5.06
CA THR A 45 -5.55 5.15 3.86
C THR A 45 -6.53 4.75 2.78
N LEU A 46 -6.76 3.46 2.56
CA LEU A 46 -7.69 2.95 1.56
C LEU A 46 -9.15 3.32 1.89
N ILE A 47 -9.54 3.25 3.16
CA ILE A 47 -10.88 3.69 3.61
C ILE A 47 -11.13 5.16 3.25
N LYS A 48 -10.13 6.03 3.43
CA LYS A 48 -10.24 7.46 3.06
C LYS A 48 -10.34 7.71 1.56
N TRP A 49 -9.91 6.74 0.75
CA TRP A 49 -10.08 6.73 -0.70
C TRP A 49 -11.32 5.97 -1.16
N GLU A 50 -12.15 5.51 -0.22
CA GLU A 50 -13.33 4.68 -0.52
C GLU A 50 -12.97 3.38 -1.27
N CYS A 51 -11.78 2.85 -0.98
CA CYS A 51 -11.26 1.56 -1.44
C CYS A 51 -11.19 0.56 -0.28
N ASN A 52 -11.09 -0.72 -0.62
CA ASN A 52 -10.95 -1.79 0.37
C ASN A 52 -9.62 -2.54 0.19
N LEU A 53 -8.97 -2.85 1.32
CA LEU A 53 -7.84 -3.78 1.34
C LEU A 53 -8.39 -5.20 1.46
N VAL A 54 -8.35 -5.96 0.37
CA VAL A 54 -8.90 -7.32 0.31
C VAL A 54 -7.91 -8.30 0.94
N GLU A 55 -6.64 -8.21 0.54
CA GLU A 55 -5.56 -9.02 1.10
C GLU A 55 -4.29 -8.19 1.29
N PHE A 56 -3.51 -8.57 2.30
CA PHE A 56 -2.24 -7.95 2.60
C PHE A 56 -1.25 -8.98 3.12
N ASN A 57 -0.10 -9.05 2.47
CA ASN A 57 1.02 -9.86 2.93
C ASN A 57 2.34 -9.18 2.58
N GLY A 58 3.46 -9.68 3.08
CA GLY A 58 4.76 -9.14 2.72
C GLY A 58 5.92 -9.93 3.29
N GLU A 59 7.09 -9.60 2.78
CA GLU A 59 8.38 -10.10 3.27
C GLU A 59 9.22 -8.95 3.83
N SER A 60 10.46 -9.26 4.19
CA SER A 60 11.36 -8.31 4.84
C SER A 60 11.69 -7.05 4.03
N ASP A 61 11.53 -7.06 2.70
CA ASP A 61 11.88 -5.97 1.79
C ASP A 61 10.76 -5.53 0.83
N HIS A 62 9.58 -6.16 0.86
CA HIS A 62 8.45 -5.78 0.01
C HIS A 62 7.09 -6.20 0.60
N VAL A 63 6.02 -5.57 0.13
CA VAL A 63 4.63 -5.89 0.50
C VAL A 63 3.75 -6.05 -0.72
N HIS A 64 2.77 -6.94 -0.61
CA HIS A 64 1.71 -7.21 -1.56
C HIS A 64 0.38 -6.70 -1.02
N LEU A 65 -0.34 -5.94 -1.83
CA LEU A 65 -1.68 -5.46 -1.53
C LEU A 65 -2.63 -5.95 -2.63
N LEU A 66 -3.75 -6.55 -2.25
CA LEU A 66 -4.89 -6.74 -3.15
C LEU A 66 -5.93 -5.69 -2.80
N ILE A 67 -6.20 -4.78 -3.73
CA ILE A 67 -7.03 -3.59 -3.51
C ILE A 67 -8.28 -3.68 -4.39
N ASP A 68 -9.46 -3.59 -3.78
CA ASP A 68 -10.72 -3.33 -4.48
C ASP A 68 -10.96 -1.82 -4.53
N TYR A 69 -11.17 -1.28 -5.73
CA TYR A 69 -11.21 0.16 -5.97
C TYR A 69 -12.29 0.58 -6.97
N LYS A 70 -12.67 1.86 -6.92
CA LYS A 70 -13.68 2.43 -7.82
C LYS A 70 -13.09 2.80 -9.19
N PRO A 71 -13.88 2.75 -10.28
CA PRO A 71 -13.39 3.02 -11.63
C PRO A 71 -12.89 4.45 -11.87
N ASP A 72 -13.32 5.41 -11.06
CA ASP A 72 -12.89 6.82 -11.12
C ASP A 72 -11.57 7.09 -10.37
N ILE A 73 -11.08 6.11 -9.60
CA ILE A 73 -9.84 6.24 -8.85
C ILE A 73 -8.64 5.97 -9.74
N SER A 74 -7.78 6.99 -9.84
CA SER A 74 -6.47 6.85 -10.49
C SER A 74 -5.51 6.04 -9.60
N LEU A 75 -5.23 4.80 -9.99
CA LEU A 75 -4.32 3.91 -9.26
C LEU A 75 -2.93 4.53 -9.00
N SER A 76 -2.38 5.28 -9.97
CA SER A 76 -1.08 5.92 -9.79
C SER A 76 -1.09 6.96 -8.67
N LYS A 77 -2.17 7.75 -8.54
CA LYS A 77 -2.36 8.71 -7.44
C LYS A 77 -2.58 7.99 -6.11
N LEU A 78 -3.40 6.93 -6.09
CA LEU A 78 -3.64 6.12 -4.90
C LEU A 78 -2.34 5.52 -4.37
N ILE A 79 -1.56 4.87 -5.24
CA ILE A 79 -0.28 4.24 -4.88
C ILE A 79 0.74 5.28 -4.39
N ALA A 80 0.80 6.45 -5.03
CA ALA A 80 1.66 7.54 -4.57
C ALA A 80 1.30 7.99 -3.14
N ASN A 81 0.00 8.09 -2.84
CA ASN A 81 -0.47 8.44 -1.50
C ASN A 81 -0.16 7.35 -0.48
N LEU A 82 -0.45 6.08 -0.80
CA LEU A 82 -0.13 4.92 0.05
C LEU A 82 1.35 4.92 0.43
N LYS A 83 2.26 5.09 -0.55
CA LYS A 83 3.71 5.15 -0.32
C LYS A 83 4.12 6.35 0.55
N THR A 84 3.52 7.51 0.31
CA THR A 84 3.87 8.75 1.01
C THR A 84 3.44 8.70 2.48
N VAL A 85 2.19 8.32 2.73
CA VAL A 85 1.63 8.23 4.09
C VAL A 85 2.35 7.16 4.90
N SER A 86 2.49 5.94 4.35
CA SER A 86 3.20 4.86 5.03
C SER A 86 4.66 5.21 5.32
N SER A 87 5.39 5.78 4.36
CA SER A 87 6.79 6.17 4.57
C SER A 87 6.95 7.22 5.67
N ARG A 88 5.99 8.13 5.83
CA ARG A 88 6.01 9.15 6.88
C ARG A 88 5.68 8.55 8.25
N LEU A 89 4.61 7.76 8.32
CA LEU A 89 4.14 7.19 9.59
C LEU A 89 5.08 6.13 10.13
N ILE A 90 5.64 5.26 9.29
CA ILE A 90 6.62 4.26 9.75
C ILE A 90 7.90 4.92 10.30
N ARG A 91 8.38 6.00 9.69
CA ARG A 91 9.56 6.73 10.23
C ARG A 91 9.27 7.42 11.56
N ARG A 92 8.02 7.85 11.78
CA ARG A 92 7.58 8.44 13.04
C ARG A 92 7.44 7.37 14.12
N ASP A 93 6.83 6.24 13.79
CA ASP A 93 6.45 5.19 14.73
C ASP A 93 7.64 4.27 15.07
N PHE A 94 8.67 4.20 14.22
CA PHE A 94 9.89 3.38 14.41
C PHE A 94 11.18 4.22 14.24
N PRO A 95 11.54 5.07 15.21
CA PRO A 95 12.70 5.94 15.12
C PRO A 95 14.04 5.18 15.01
N GLU A 96 14.14 3.97 15.56
CA GLU A 96 15.31 3.09 15.41
C GLU A 96 15.49 2.59 13.96
N LEU A 97 14.38 2.38 13.23
CA LEU A 97 14.42 2.08 11.81
C LEU A 97 14.76 3.35 11.02
N ALA A 98 14.18 4.49 11.43
CA ALA A 98 14.45 5.84 10.93
C ALA A 98 15.95 6.12 10.90
N SER A 99 16.61 5.94 12.04
CA SER A 99 18.06 6.11 12.17
C SER A 99 18.79 5.08 11.30
N LYS A 100 18.54 3.77 11.46
CA LYS A 100 19.31 2.75 10.74
C LYS A 100 19.30 2.88 9.21
N TYR A 101 18.16 3.23 8.62
CA TYR A 101 18.00 3.16 7.16
C TYR A 101 17.76 4.49 6.44
N PHE A 102 17.38 5.57 7.14
CA PHE A 102 16.86 6.79 6.54
C PHE A 102 17.65 8.08 6.85
N TYR A 103 18.84 7.98 7.46
CA TYR A 103 19.69 9.14 7.83
C TYR A 103 19.96 10.14 6.68
N SER A 104 20.37 9.66 5.50
CA SER A 104 20.77 10.53 4.40
C SER A 104 19.63 10.91 3.47
N LYS A 105 18.60 10.04 3.36
CA LYS A 105 17.46 10.23 2.47
C LYS A 105 16.20 9.59 3.10
N PRO A 106 15.11 10.35 3.30
CA PRO A 106 13.92 9.91 4.05
C PRO A 106 12.99 8.96 3.27
N TYR A 107 13.51 8.08 2.41
CA TYR A 107 12.71 7.26 1.51
C TYR A 107 12.57 5.82 2.01
N PHE A 108 11.36 5.43 2.44
CA PHE A 108 11.03 4.04 2.79
C PHE A 108 10.93 3.14 1.55
N TRP A 109 10.18 3.60 0.54
CA TRP A 109 9.92 2.86 -0.68
C TRP A 109 10.86 3.26 -1.83
N THR A 110 11.05 2.36 -2.79
CA THR A 110 11.59 2.73 -4.10
C THR A 110 10.62 3.63 -4.86
N GLY A 111 11.09 4.32 -5.91
CA GLY A 111 10.23 5.15 -6.77
C GLY A 111 9.23 4.33 -7.60
N ALA A 112 9.65 3.13 -8.02
CA ALA A 112 8.84 2.18 -8.78
C ALA A 112 7.77 1.48 -7.91
N TYR A 113 6.85 0.80 -8.59
CA TYR A 113 5.84 -0.09 -8.04
C TYR A 113 5.38 -1.04 -9.15
N PHE A 114 4.83 -2.20 -8.78
CA PHE A 114 4.17 -3.12 -9.71
C PHE A 114 2.65 -3.04 -9.52
N VAL A 115 1.91 -3.20 -10.61
CA VAL A 115 0.44 -3.31 -10.61
C VAL A 115 0.02 -4.36 -11.64
N ALA A 116 -0.86 -5.27 -11.24
CA ALA A 116 -1.58 -6.17 -12.14
C ALA A 116 -3.09 -6.13 -11.84
N SER A 117 -3.90 -6.27 -12.88
CA SER A 117 -5.34 -6.52 -12.73
C SER A 117 -5.58 -7.97 -12.30
N CYS A 118 -6.56 -8.18 -11.42
CA CYS A 118 -6.99 -9.50 -10.94
C CYS A 118 -8.43 -9.80 -11.34
#